data_AF-A0A0C1QKI5-F1
#
_entry.id   AF-A0A0C1QKI5-F1
#
_cell.length_a   1.000
_cell.length_b   1.000
_cell.length_c   1.000
_cell.angle_alpha   90.00
_cell.angle_beta   90.00
_cell.angle_gamma   90.00
#
_symmetry.space_group_name_H-M   'P 1'
#
loop_
_entity.id
_entity.type
_entity.pdbx_description
1 polymer ?
#
loop_
_entity_poly.entity_id
_entity_poly.type
_entity_poly.pdbx_seq_one_letter_code
_entity_poly.pdbx_strand_id
1 'polypeptide(L)'
;MVTILLIADQARLEGLFSFTQESSQIHFRMCRTLNQGTEEMAEAVPDFLFIQNHLSGLSGEILARHLTSGQTDGRPTVVLFGDAAECAPVPGIIDSCLDLTQADAVLAAAIIGLITGAMHRQDEPAVTEAGAETEEAPATAGEAAAPPQATQAADHVPPAPEPAEPSPFDQKLQSVMEETLPPVPLAEIEEQVALGRQAEPAHDDTPQGQPVRRRPGDSRSTVRPVAIGAGVLIVAAVVIYLAVSLGTSSTTHRSQALVAEVKPTTSGTAQQKPASPPPAPAPETLPPAAPAIAPAQALPAGMTELPPFIPRQKPDRAYGDKNPGWERYLGARTEFKVYREAGVIKAIQSIDRSGVGIPESFMRGALEQMTRVRQFSINDKETKGSFHVEKGTTTAGARILIYRTAPKGSIRAFVVYFP
;
A
#
# COMPACT_ATOMS: atom_id res chain seq x y z
N MET A 1 -0.27 16.65 31.73
CA MET A 1 0.35 15.39 31.28
C MET A 1 0.20 15.38 29.77
N VAL A 2 1.28 15.22 29.03
CA VAL A 2 1.28 15.34 27.56
C VAL A 2 1.06 13.96 26.94
N THR A 3 0.09 13.83 26.06
CA THR A 3 -0.23 12.60 25.34
C THR A 3 0.36 12.67 23.94
N ILE A 4 1.14 11.65 23.56
CA ILE A 4 1.83 11.56 22.28
C ILE A 4 1.41 10.28 21.57
N LEU A 5 0.96 10.39 20.32
CA LEU A 5 0.69 9.26 19.44
C LEU A 5 1.67 9.25 18.27
N LEU A 6 2.44 8.16 18.12
CA LEU A 6 3.30 7.91 16.97
C LEU A 6 2.65 6.87 16.04
N ILE A 7 2.51 7.20 14.76
CA ILE A 7 2.03 6.26 13.73
C ILE A 7 3.14 6.00 12.72
N ALA A 8 3.84 4.88 12.87
CA ALA A 8 5.05 4.52 12.13
C ALA A 8 5.22 2.98 12.04
N ASP A 9 5.86 2.48 10.97
CA ASP A 9 6.27 1.08 10.85
C ASP A 9 7.81 0.89 10.99
N GLN A 10 8.56 1.98 11.08
CA GLN A 10 10.02 1.98 11.24
C GLN A 10 10.47 1.93 12.71
N ALA A 11 11.20 0.88 13.08
CA ALA A 11 11.81 0.75 14.41
C ALA A 11 12.81 1.88 14.78
N ARG A 12 13.37 2.57 13.78
CA ARG A 12 14.19 3.78 14.00
C ARG A 12 13.37 4.90 14.65
N LEU A 13 12.14 5.14 14.18
CA LEU A 13 11.24 6.15 14.74
C LEU A 13 10.82 5.80 16.16
N GLU A 14 10.54 4.53 16.44
CA GLU A 14 10.28 4.02 17.79
C GLU A 14 11.44 4.31 18.76
N GLY A 15 12.69 4.14 18.30
CA GLY A 15 13.90 4.47 19.07
C GLY A 15 14.06 5.95 19.42
N LEU A 16 13.60 6.88 18.56
CA LEU A 16 13.68 8.32 18.82
C LEU A 16 12.85 8.77 20.03
N PHE A 17 11.80 8.03 20.39
CA PHE A 17 10.94 8.31 21.54
C PHE A 17 11.34 7.55 22.81
N SER A 18 12.49 6.88 22.83
CA SER A 18 13.02 6.18 24.03
C SER A 18 13.02 7.04 25.29
N PHE A 19 13.31 8.35 25.18
CA PHE A 19 13.28 9.30 26.29
C PHE A 19 11.89 9.44 26.97
N THR A 20 10.78 9.12 26.31
CA THR A 20 9.45 9.21 26.93
C THR A 20 9.22 8.11 27.96
N GLN A 21 9.99 7.01 27.91
CA GLN A 21 9.88 5.90 28.88
C GLN A 21 10.36 6.31 30.28
N GLU A 22 11.22 7.32 30.38
CA GLU A 22 11.76 7.82 31.65
C GLU A 22 10.88 8.93 32.27
N SER A 23 9.89 9.46 31.53
CA SER A 23 9.09 10.61 31.95
C SER A 23 7.66 10.24 32.34
N SER A 24 7.35 10.29 33.64
CA SER A 24 5.98 10.11 34.16
C SER A 24 4.99 11.21 33.77
N GLN A 25 5.45 12.27 33.08
CA GLN A 25 4.62 13.37 32.60
C GLN A 25 4.15 13.18 31.15
N ILE A 26 4.70 12.20 30.43
CA ILE A 26 4.42 11.92 29.01
C ILE A 26 3.74 10.56 28.88
N HIS A 27 2.55 10.52 28.29
CA HIS A 27 1.88 9.29 27.91
C HIS A 27 2.10 9.02 26.42
N PHE A 28 3.07 8.15 26.11
CA PHE A 28 3.43 7.78 24.74
C PHE A 28 2.72 6.50 24.29
N ARG A 29 2.09 6.56 23.11
CA ARG A 29 1.40 5.45 22.44
C ARG A 29 1.93 5.30 21.01
N MET A 30 1.98 4.08 20.47
CA MET A 30 2.48 3.81 19.12
C MET A 30 1.60 2.85 18.33
N CYS A 31 1.21 3.25 17.12
CA CYS A 31 0.48 2.45 16.15
C CYS A 31 1.38 2.09 14.97
N ARG A 32 1.20 0.89 14.41
CA ARG A 32 1.87 0.45 13.16
C ARG A 32 0.92 0.39 11.96
N THR A 33 -0.35 0.71 12.16
CA THR A 33 -1.41 0.70 11.14
C THR A 33 -2.37 1.86 11.31
N LEU A 34 -3.06 2.27 10.24
CA LEU A 34 -4.08 3.32 10.31
C LEU A 34 -5.26 2.93 11.22
N ASN A 35 -5.70 1.68 11.19
CA ASN A 35 -6.85 1.22 11.99
C ASN A 35 -6.60 1.40 13.50
N GLN A 36 -5.42 0.98 13.97
CA GLN A 36 -4.98 1.24 15.35
C GLN A 36 -4.94 2.74 15.64
N GLY A 37 -4.44 3.55 14.70
CA GLY A 37 -4.46 5.01 14.82
C GLY A 37 -5.88 5.58 14.98
N THR A 38 -6.86 5.09 14.21
CA THR A 38 -8.26 5.52 14.35
C THR A 38 -8.91 5.05 15.65
N GLU A 39 -8.52 3.90 16.18
CA GLU A 39 -8.99 3.38 17.47
C GLU A 39 -8.42 4.21 18.64
N GLU A 40 -7.10 4.42 18.65
CA GLU A 40 -6.37 5.18 19.68
C GLU A 40 -6.76 6.68 19.72
N MET A 41 -7.02 7.28 18.56
CA MET A 41 -7.54 8.66 18.45
C MET A 41 -9.00 8.78 18.92
N ALA A 42 -9.79 7.70 18.85
CA ALA A 42 -11.18 7.66 19.33
C ALA A 42 -11.27 7.38 20.84
N GLU A 43 -10.29 6.69 21.43
CA GLU A 43 -10.18 6.53 22.87
C GLU A 43 -9.73 7.83 23.57
N ALA A 44 -8.68 8.48 23.05
CA ALA A 44 -8.21 9.76 23.56
C ALA A 44 -7.46 10.56 22.49
N VAL A 45 -7.87 11.82 22.27
CA VAL A 45 -7.14 12.77 21.42
C VAL A 45 -5.79 13.10 22.07
N PRO A 46 -4.65 12.95 21.36
CA PRO A 46 -3.33 13.31 21.88
C PRO A 46 -3.05 14.81 21.70
N ASP A 47 -2.14 15.36 22.50
CA ASP A 47 -1.60 16.72 22.29
C ASP A 47 -0.70 16.77 21.04
N PHE A 48 -0.01 15.66 20.75
CA PHE A 48 0.89 15.51 19.60
C PHE A 48 0.59 14.24 18.80
N LEU A 49 0.49 14.40 17.47
CA LEU A 49 0.31 13.32 16.51
C LEU A 49 1.48 13.29 15.53
N PHE A 50 2.40 12.34 15.72
CA PHE A 50 3.55 12.12 14.85
C PHE A 50 3.24 11.04 13.80
N ILE A 51 3.44 11.34 12.52
CA ILE A 51 3.05 10.46 11.41
C ILE A 51 4.23 10.22 10.46
N GLN A 52 4.49 8.96 10.11
CA GLN A 52 5.43 8.59 9.04
C GLN A 52 4.83 8.88 7.66
N ASN A 53 5.52 9.64 6.79
CA ASN A 53 4.99 10.09 5.50
C ASN A 53 4.64 8.95 4.53
N HIS A 54 5.28 7.79 4.65
CA HIS A 54 4.93 6.60 3.88
C HIS A 54 4.63 5.46 4.83
N LEU A 55 3.34 5.18 5.07
CA LEU A 55 2.88 4.08 5.92
C LEU A 55 1.87 3.23 5.14
N SER A 56 2.12 1.92 5.02
CA SER A 56 1.24 0.99 4.29
C SER A 56 0.88 1.37 2.83
N GLY A 57 1.62 2.31 2.22
CA GLY A 57 1.36 2.84 0.88
C GLY A 57 0.38 4.04 0.82
N LEU A 58 0.05 4.64 1.97
CA LEU A 58 -0.66 5.92 2.07
C LEU A 58 0.34 7.03 2.45
N SER A 59 0.06 8.26 1.98
CA SER A 59 0.85 9.43 2.37
C SER A 59 0.45 9.97 3.74
N GLY A 60 1.41 10.53 4.47
CA GLY A 60 1.18 11.07 5.82
C GLY A 60 0.15 12.19 5.87
N GLU A 61 0.03 12.98 4.80
CA GLU A 61 -1.01 14.02 4.67
C GLU A 61 -2.43 13.43 4.58
N ILE A 62 -2.61 12.30 3.87
CA ILE A 62 -3.90 11.59 3.80
C ILE A 62 -4.23 10.96 5.16
N LEU A 63 -3.24 10.40 5.85
CA LEU A 63 -3.40 9.84 7.19
C LEU A 63 -3.78 10.92 8.20
N ALA A 64 -3.05 12.04 8.23
CA ALA A 64 -3.34 13.21 9.07
C ALA A 64 -4.77 13.69 8.84
N ARG A 65 -5.13 13.99 7.60
CA ARG A 65 -6.46 14.49 7.22
C ARG A 65 -7.57 13.50 7.59
N HIS A 66 -7.35 12.19 7.48
CA HIS A 66 -8.35 11.21 7.88
C HIS A 66 -8.55 11.19 9.41
N LEU A 67 -7.46 11.13 10.17
CA LEU A 67 -7.48 11.07 11.64
C LEU A 67 -8.05 12.34 12.29
N THR A 68 -7.82 13.53 11.70
CA THR A 68 -8.34 14.81 12.23
C THR A 68 -9.73 15.18 11.69
N SER A 69 -10.24 14.52 10.63
CA SER A 69 -11.49 14.90 9.95
C SER A 69 -12.76 14.93 10.82
N GLY A 70 -12.74 14.31 12.01
CA GLY A 70 -13.86 14.29 12.96
C GLY A 70 -13.70 15.18 14.20
N GLN A 71 -12.59 15.92 14.33
CA GLN A 71 -12.28 16.71 15.54
C GLN A 71 -12.62 18.19 15.35
N THR A 72 -13.58 18.69 16.13
CA THR A 72 -13.97 20.11 16.15
C THR A 72 -13.18 20.92 17.17
N ASP A 73 -12.79 20.29 18.28
CA ASP A 73 -12.18 20.91 19.45
C ASP A 73 -10.90 20.16 19.83
N GLY A 74 -9.87 20.89 20.27
CA GLY A 74 -8.63 20.31 20.79
C GLY A 74 -7.78 19.52 19.78
N ARG A 75 -7.61 20.02 18.55
CA ARG A 75 -6.80 19.33 17.53
C ARG A 75 -5.37 19.04 18.03
N PRO A 76 -4.78 17.86 17.71
CA PRO A 76 -3.38 17.59 17.99
C PRO A 76 -2.46 18.52 17.18
N THR A 77 -1.26 18.77 17.70
CA THR A 77 -0.15 19.27 16.88
C THR A 77 0.33 18.14 15.96
N VAL A 78 0.14 18.28 14.65
CA VAL A 78 0.46 17.24 13.67
C VAL A 78 1.89 17.43 13.14
N VAL A 79 2.73 16.42 13.33
CA VAL A 79 4.14 16.42 12.90
C VAL A 79 4.39 15.29 11.91
N LEU A 80 4.86 15.62 10.71
CA LEU A 80 5.14 14.66 9.63
C LEU A 80 6.63 14.30 9.58
N PHE A 81 6.94 13.01 9.49
CA PHE A 81 8.30 12.49 9.24
C PHE A 81 8.48 12.11 7.76
N GLY A 82 9.30 12.84 7.00
CA GLY A 82 9.50 12.62 5.56
C GLY A 82 10.93 12.89 5.09
N ASP A 83 11.19 12.78 3.78
CA ASP A 83 12.40 13.35 3.14
C ASP A 83 12.20 14.86 2.99
N ALA A 84 13.25 15.69 3.15
CA ALA A 84 13.18 17.14 2.92
C ALA A 84 12.51 17.54 1.58
N ALA A 85 12.65 16.75 0.51
CA ALA A 85 12.00 17.00 -0.79
C ALA A 85 10.48 16.74 -0.78
N GLU A 86 9.97 15.98 0.19
CA GLU A 86 8.55 15.64 0.37
C GLU A 86 7.94 16.34 1.61
N CYS A 87 8.77 16.91 2.49
CA CYS A 87 8.37 17.46 3.79
C CYS A 87 7.78 18.89 3.71
N ALA A 88 6.84 19.13 2.78
CA ALA A 88 6.14 20.40 2.66
C ALA A 88 4.99 20.49 3.70
N PRO A 89 5.03 21.38 4.70
CA PRO A 89 3.95 21.51 5.67
C PRO A 89 2.70 22.12 5.00
N VAL A 90 1.56 21.43 5.09
CA VAL A 90 0.28 21.88 4.54
C VAL A 90 -0.52 22.60 5.64
N PRO A 91 -0.74 23.93 5.54
CA PRO A 91 -1.37 24.71 6.60
C PRO A 91 -2.73 24.16 7.02
N GLY A 92 -2.91 23.94 8.33
CA GLY A 92 -4.14 23.39 8.92
C GLY A 92 -4.29 21.87 8.82
N ILE A 93 -3.34 21.15 8.23
CA ILE A 93 -3.29 19.68 8.22
C ILE A 93 -1.99 19.16 8.86
N ILE A 94 -0.87 19.85 8.64
CA ILE A 94 0.45 19.53 9.18
C ILE A 94 1.03 20.82 9.79
N ASP A 95 1.33 20.80 11.09
CA ASP A 95 1.88 21.93 11.83
C ASP A 95 3.42 21.99 11.75
N SER A 96 4.08 20.83 11.61
CA SER A 96 5.54 20.75 11.47
C SER A 96 5.99 19.54 10.65
N CYS A 97 7.21 19.58 10.12
CA CYS A 97 7.80 18.49 9.33
C CYS A 97 9.25 18.23 9.76
N LEU A 98 9.61 16.96 9.92
CA LEU A 98 10.91 16.49 10.39
C LEU A 98 11.56 15.58 9.33
N ASP A 99 12.75 15.97 8.90
CA ASP A 99 13.48 15.37 7.79
C ASP A 99 14.28 14.14 8.24
N LEU A 100 13.86 12.96 7.76
CA LEU A 100 14.41 11.65 8.08
C LEU A 100 15.82 11.44 7.55
N THR A 101 16.34 12.29 6.65
CA THR A 101 17.74 12.20 6.21
C THR A 101 18.73 12.68 7.29
N GLN A 102 18.24 13.42 8.29
CA GLN A 102 19.05 13.91 9.41
C GLN A 102 19.39 12.81 10.42
N ALA A 103 20.46 13.02 11.18
CA ALA A 103 20.93 12.09 12.21
C ALA A 103 19.99 12.04 13.43
N ASP A 104 19.89 10.87 14.05
CA ASP A 104 18.94 10.55 15.13
C ASP A 104 19.02 11.52 16.32
N ALA A 105 20.23 11.97 16.68
CA ALA A 105 20.43 12.95 17.76
C ALA A 105 19.82 14.34 17.44
N VAL A 106 19.79 14.74 16.16
CA VAL A 106 19.18 16.01 15.71
C VAL A 106 17.66 15.87 15.69
N LEU A 107 17.16 14.74 15.17
CA LEU A 107 15.72 14.43 15.19
C LEU A 107 15.16 14.34 16.61
N ALA A 108 15.84 13.64 17.51
CA ALA A 108 15.43 13.55 18.92
C ALA A 108 15.43 14.94 19.60
N ALA A 109 16.46 15.76 19.37
CA ALA A 109 16.49 17.13 19.89
C ALA A 109 15.35 18.01 19.33
N ALA A 110 14.99 17.85 18.05
CA ALA A 110 13.87 18.55 17.43
C ALA A 110 12.50 18.10 18.00
N ILE A 111 12.31 16.79 18.19
CA ILE A 111 11.10 16.21 18.82
C ILE A 111 10.93 16.75 20.25
N ILE A 112 12.00 16.71 21.06
CA ILE A 112 11.99 17.25 22.42
C ILE A 112 11.70 18.76 22.41
N GLY A 113 12.32 19.53 21.51
CA GLY A 113 12.08 20.96 21.35
C GLY A 113 10.64 21.31 21.01
N LEU A 114 9.99 20.54 20.14
CA LEU A 114 8.55 20.70 19.82
C LEU A 114 7.67 20.43 21.05
N ILE A 115 7.93 19.35 21.78
CA ILE A 115 7.15 18.95 22.97
C ILE A 115 7.29 20.00 24.08
N THR A 116 8.53 20.30 24.49
CA THR A 116 8.81 21.27 25.56
C THR A 116 8.38 22.69 25.18
N GLY A 117 8.47 23.05 23.90
CA GLY A 117 8.03 24.36 23.40
C GLY A 117 6.52 24.58 23.46
N ALA A 118 5.70 23.53 23.28
CA ALA A 118 4.25 23.63 23.47
C ALA A 118 3.86 23.67 24.95
N MET A 119 4.51 22.88 25.81
CA MET A 119 4.25 22.86 27.25
C MET A 119 4.38 24.25 27.87
N HIS A 120 5.43 25.01 27.54
CA HIS A 120 5.62 26.38 28.04
C HIS A 120 4.57 27.37 27.54
N ARG A 121 3.87 27.07 26.43
CA ARG A 121 2.81 27.93 25.87
C ARG A 121 1.43 27.68 26.53
N GLN A 122 1.27 26.60 27.28
CA GLN A 122 0.03 26.33 28.04
C GLN A 122 -0.05 27.05 29.40
N ASP A 123 1.08 27.51 29.95
CA ASP A 123 1.14 28.16 31.27
C ASP A 123 1.03 29.70 31.22
N GLU A 124 0.96 30.33 30.04
CA GLU A 124 0.83 31.79 29.92
C GLU A 124 -0.64 32.21 29.72
N PRO A 125 -1.30 32.83 30.71
CA PRO A 125 -2.71 33.23 30.59
C PRO A 125 -2.85 34.42 29.65
N ALA A 126 -3.76 34.32 28.68
CA ALA A 126 -3.97 35.35 27.66
C ALA A 126 -4.37 36.71 28.28
N VAL A 127 -3.43 37.65 28.30
CA VAL A 127 -3.70 39.06 28.61
C VAL A 127 -4.31 39.73 27.38
N THR A 128 -5.56 40.18 27.53
CA THR A 128 -6.27 40.95 26.52
C THR A 128 -5.60 42.31 26.27
N GLU A 129 -5.11 42.55 25.05
CA GLU A 129 -5.13 43.89 24.47
C GLU A 129 -5.88 43.85 23.14
N ALA A 130 -6.88 44.71 23.02
CA ALA A 130 -7.68 44.92 21.83
C ALA A 130 -7.89 46.43 21.65
N GLY A 131 -7.83 46.91 20.40
CA GLY A 131 -8.28 48.25 20.03
C GLY A 131 -7.20 49.16 19.43
N ALA A 132 -7.17 49.20 18.10
CA ALA A 132 -7.01 50.44 17.34
C ALA A 132 -7.64 50.26 15.95
N GLU A 133 -8.68 51.03 15.66
CA GLU A 133 -9.23 51.30 14.32
C GLU A 133 -8.31 52.38 13.64
N THR A 134 -8.51 52.91 12.43
CA THR A 134 -9.70 53.11 11.58
C THR A 134 -9.26 53.43 10.12
N GLU A 135 -10.22 53.44 9.18
CA GLU A 135 -10.21 54.22 7.90
C GLU A 135 -9.19 53.84 6.79
N GLU A 136 -9.47 54.00 5.49
CA GLU A 136 -10.69 54.40 4.75
C GLU A 136 -10.74 53.71 3.37
N ALA A 137 -11.90 53.71 2.69
CA ALA A 137 -12.05 53.38 1.27
C ALA A 137 -11.97 54.67 0.39
N PRO A 138 -12.06 54.60 -0.96
CA PRO A 138 -13.39 54.59 -1.59
C PRO A 138 -13.48 53.76 -2.89
N ALA A 139 -14.64 53.79 -3.56
CA ALA A 139 -15.05 52.85 -4.62
C ALA A 139 -15.26 53.48 -6.02
N THR A 140 -15.24 52.62 -7.05
CA THR A 140 -15.87 52.81 -8.38
C THR A 140 -16.21 51.39 -8.90
N ALA A 141 -17.45 50.91 -9.11
CA ALA A 141 -18.68 51.42 -9.75
C ALA A 141 -18.74 51.16 -11.27
N GLY A 142 -19.88 50.62 -11.75
CA GLY A 142 -20.10 50.07 -13.11
C GLY A 142 -20.20 48.53 -13.09
N GLU A 143 -21.34 47.82 -13.14
CA GLU A 143 -22.75 48.03 -13.57
C GLU A 143 -23.11 47.31 -14.90
N ALA A 144 -24.11 46.41 -14.79
CA ALA A 144 -25.00 45.81 -15.81
C ALA A 144 -24.49 45.35 -17.21
N ALA A 145 -24.69 44.06 -17.54
CA ALA A 145 -25.83 43.60 -18.36
C ALA A 145 -25.68 42.13 -18.89
N ALA A 146 -26.80 41.39 -19.01
CA ALA A 146 -26.92 40.12 -19.74
C ALA A 146 -28.41 39.67 -19.91
N PRO A 147 -28.77 38.74 -20.82
CA PRO A 147 -28.17 38.37 -22.12
C PRO A 147 -29.08 38.76 -23.33
N PRO A 148 -30.18 38.08 -23.76
CA PRO A 148 -30.49 36.65 -24.01
C PRO A 148 -30.98 36.33 -25.47
N GLN A 149 -30.23 35.59 -26.29
CA GLN A 149 -30.70 34.81 -27.48
C GLN A 149 -29.63 33.72 -27.78
N ALA A 150 -29.86 32.42 -28.01
CA ALA A 150 -30.95 31.56 -28.54
C ALA A 150 -30.75 31.12 -30.01
N THR A 151 -31.24 29.92 -30.38
CA THR A 151 -31.11 29.23 -31.70
C THR A 151 -29.78 28.42 -31.82
N GLN A 152 -29.69 27.19 -32.32
CA GLN A 152 -30.66 26.29 -33.00
C GLN A 152 -30.48 24.81 -32.57
N ALA A 153 -31.42 23.93 -32.94
CA ALA A 153 -31.30 22.47 -32.82
C ALA A 153 -31.25 21.80 -34.21
N ALA A 154 -30.72 20.58 -34.29
CA ALA A 154 -30.76 19.72 -35.49
C ALA A 154 -30.82 18.23 -35.10
N ASP A 155 -31.63 17.46 -35.82
CA ASP A 155 -31.78 16.01 -35.63
C ASP A 155 -30.56 15.21 -36.10
N HIS A 156 -30.31 14.06 -35.45
CA HIS A 156 -29.67 12.94 -36.11
C HIS A 156 -30.21 11.58 -35.63
N VAL A 157 -30.71 10.79 -36.59
CA VAL A 157 -31.33 9.48 -36.35
C VAL A 157 -30.28 8.37 -36.57
N PRO A 158 -30.10 7.43 -35.63
CA PRO A 158 -29.12 6.35 -35.78
C PRO A 158 -29.66 5.20 -36.66
N PRO A 159 -28.87 4.65 -37.60
CA PRO A 159 -29.18 3.39 -38.27
C PRO A 159 -28.85 2.19 -37.35
N ALA A 160 -29.56 1.07 -37.54
CA ALA A 160 -29.32 -0.17 -36.80
C ALA A 160 -28.21 -1.02 -37.44
N PRO A 161 -27.36 -1.70 -36.64
CA PRO A 161 -26.34 -2.62 -37.15
C PRO A 161 -26.88 -4.05 -37.32
N GLU A 162 -26.56 -4.66 -38.47
CA GLU A 162 -26.67 -6.12 -38.69
C GLU A 162 -25.52 -6.88 -37.98
N PRO A 163 -25.66 -8.19 -37.71
CA PRO A 163 -24.67 -8.94 -36.94
C PRO A 163 -23.34 -9.09 -37.69
N ALA A 164 -22.24 -8.69 -37.04
CA ALA A 164 -20.90 -8.78 -37.60
C ALA A 164 -20.31 -10.21 -37.51
N GLU A 165 -19.76 -10.68 -38.63
CA GLU A 165 -18.82 -11.79 -38.64
C GLU A 165 -17.48 -11.39 -37.98
N PRO A 166 -16.72 -12.33 -37.38
CA PRO A 166 -15.47 -12.01 -36.69
C PRO A 166 -14.44 -11.38 -37.63
N SER A 167 -13.80 -10.30 -37.17
CA SER A 167 -12.92 -9.48 -37.99
C SER A 167 -11.67 -10.27 -38.43
N PRO A 168 -11.17 -10.09 -39.66
CA PRO A 168 -9.84 -10.59 -40.07
C PRO A 168 -8.70 -10.10 -39.17
N PHE A 169 -8.94 -9.05 -38.37
CA PHE A 169 -8.02 -8.56 -37.35
C PHE A 169 -7.81 -9.55 -36.21
N ASP A 170 -8.86 -10.19 -35.68
CA ASP A 170 -8.76 -11.11 -34.54
C ASP A 170 -7.94 -12.36 -34.89
N GLN A 171 -8.16 -12.92 -36.08
CA GLN A 171 -7.38 -14.06 -36.60
C GLN A 171 -5.90 -13.69 -36.75
N LYS A 172 -5.61 -12.44 -37.18
CA LYS A 172 -4.24 -11.93 -37.31
C LYS A 172 -3.59 -11.68 -35.95
N LEU A 173 -4.37 -11.29 -34.93
CA LEU A 173 -3.89 -11.08 -33.57
C LEU A 173 -3.59 -12.41 -32.86
N GLN A 174 -4.42 -13.44 -33.05
CA GLN A 174 -4.11 -14.81 -32.62
C GLN A 174 -2.86 -15.36 -33.33
N SER A 175 -2.75 -15.19 -34.66
CA SER A 175 -1.55 -15.57 -35.42
C SER A 175 -0.27 -14.91 -34.89
N VAL A 176 -0.29 -13.61 -34.58
CA VAL A 176 0.87 -12.89 -34.03
C VAL A 176 1.17 -13.25 -32.57
N MET A 177 0.19 -13.74 -31.81
CA MET A 177 0.43 -14.29 -30.46
C MET A 177 1.01 -15.70 -30.48
N GLU A 178 0.58 -16.54 -31.44
CA GLU A 178 1.02 -17.94 -31.53
C GLU A 178 2.35 -18.09 -32.27
N GLU A 179 2.62 -17.25 -33.29
CA GLU A 179 3.94 -17.12 -33.94
C GLU A 179 4.90 -16.25 -33.09
N THR A 180 5.06 -16.62 -31.82
CA THR A 180 6.07 -16.01 -30.94
C THR A 180 7.47 -16.43 -31.39
N LEU A 181 8.13 -15.53 -32.14
CA LEU A 181 9.60 -15.52 -32.31
C LEU A 181 10.30 -15.65 -30.94
N PRO A 182 11.49 -16.27 -30.87
CA PRO A 182 12.03 -16.81 -29.63
C PRO A 182 12.10 -15.79 -28.49
N PRO A 183 11.82 -16.21 -27.24
CA PRO A 183 11.68 -15.29 -26.11
C PRO A 183 12.93 -14.44 -25.94
N VAL A 184 12.73 -13.14 -25.72
CA VAL A 184 13.80 -12.21 -25.29
C VAL A 184 14.54 -12.86 -24.11
N PRO A 185 15.85 -13.10 -24.21
CA PRO A 185 16.55 -13.94 -23.27
C PRO A 185 16.54 -13.30 -21.87
N LEU A 186 16.03 -14.03 -20.87
CA LEU A 186 15.92 -13.59 -19.47
C LEU A 186 17.26 -13.13 -18.86
N ALA A 187 18.39 -13.50 -19.47
CA ALA A 187 19.73 -13.02 -19.12
C ALA A 187 19.81 -11.49 -18.98
N GLU A 188 19.13 -10.70 -19.83
CA GLU A 188 19.17 -9.23 -19.75
C GLU A 188 18.43 -8.67 -18.51
N ILE A 189 17.56 -9.48 -17.88
CA ILE A 189 16.91 -9.18 -16.60
C ILE A 189 17.80 -9.62 -15.41
N GLU A 190 18.57 -10.70 -15.57
CA GLU A 190 19.52 -11.18 -14.55
C GLU A 190 20.81 -10.34 -14.50
N GLU A 191 21.28 -9.82 -15.64
CA GLU A 191 22.49 -9.00 -15.73
C GLU A 191 22.36 -7.68 -14.95
N GLN A 192 21.16 -7.06 -14.96
CA GLN A 192 20.87 -5.88 -14.12
C GLN A 192 20.86 -6.16 -12.62
N VAL A 193 20.79 -7.43 -12.20
CA VAL A 193 20.94 -7.86 -10.79
C VAL A 193 22.42 -8.10 -10.44
N ALA A 194 23.23 -8.52 -11.43
CA ALA A 194 24.65 -8.82 -11.22
C ALA A 194 25.51 -7.58 -10.92
N LEU A 195 25.27 -6.44 -11.60
CA LEU A 195 26.06 -5.21 -11.40
C LEU A 195 25.94 -4.58 -10.01
N GLY A 196 24.95 -4.96 -9.19
CA GLY A 196 24.73 -4.40 -7.86
C GLY A 196 25.67 -4.90 -6.76
N ARG A 197 26.69 -5.74 -7.05
CA ARG A 197 27.44 -6.49 -6.02
C ARG A 197 28.98 -6.43 -6.08
N GLN A 198 29.58 -5.59 -6.92
CA GLN A 198 31.04 -5.38 -6.92
C GLN A 198 31.44 -3.91 -7.08
N ALA A 199 31.59 -3.19 -5.97
CA ALA A 199 32.48 -2.01 -5.85
C ALA A 199 32.63 -1.59 -4.38
N GLU A 200 33.68 -2.07 -3.69
CA GLU A 200 34.48 -1.28 -2.73
C GLU A 200 35.82 -2.01 -2.45
N PRO A 201 36.89 -1.31 -2.04
CA PRO A 201 38.20 -1.57 -2.65
C PRO A 201 39.27 -2.15 -1.72
N ALA A 202 40.21 -2.89 -2.31
CA ALA A 202 41.51 -3.12 -1.70
C ALA A 202 42.39 -1.86 -1.92
N HIS A 203 42.66 -1.10 -0.86
CA HIS A 203 43.68 -0.05 -0.86
C HIS A 203 45.02 -0.70 -0.50
N ASP A 204 45.87 -0.92 -1.50
CA ASP A 204 47.18 -1.58 -1.35
C ASP A 204 48.30 -0.52 -1.30
N ASP A 205 48.32 0.24 -0.20
CA ASP A 205 49.30 1.30 0.03
C ASP A 205 50.70 0.69 0.25
N THR A 206 51.54 0.76 -0.79
CA THR A 206 52.94 0.30 -0.77
C THR A 206 53.92 1.49 -0.79
N PRO A 207 54.47 1.91 0.36
CA PRO A 207 55.59 2.84 0.39
C PRO A 207 56.89 2.10 0.03
N GLN A 208 57.56 2.47 -1.06
CA GLN A 208 58.91 1.96 -1.35
C GLN A 208 59.92 2.49 -0.32
N GLY A 209 60.36 1.62 0.60
CA GLY A 209 61.37 1.93 1.61
C GLY A 209 62.75 1.36 1.31
N GLN A 210 63.71 2.21 0.95
CA GLN A 210 65.15 1.93 1.05
C GLN A 210 65.94 3.25 1.24
N PRO A 211 67.19 3.22 1.78
CA PRO A 211 67.87 2.13 2.48
C PRO A 211 68.54 2.55 3.81
N VAL A 212 68.31 1.82 4.91
CA VAL A 212 69.15 1.95 6.13
C VAL A 212 69.55 0.59 6.70
N ARG A 213 70.87 0.33 6.75
CA ARG A 213 71.47 -0.79 7.50
C ARG A 213 71.27 -0.58 9.01
N ARG A 214 70.84 -1.62 9.75
CA ARG A 214 71.52 -2.11 10.98
C ARG A 214 70.93 -3.40 11.56
N ARG A 215 71.74 -4.45 11.58
CA ARG A 215 71.88 -5.39 12.72
C ARG A 215 72.60 -4.67 13.88
N PRO A 216 72.67 -5.20 15.11
CA PRO A 216 72.01 -6.40 15.68
C PRO A 216 71.20 -6.08 16.96
N GLY A 217 70.69 -7.08 17.68
CA GLY A 217 70.15 -6.93 19.04
C GLY A 217 69.32 -8.11 19.53
N ASP A 218 69.74 -8.75 20.62
CA ASP A 218 69.16 -9.96 21.21
C ASP A 218 67.85 -9.77 22.02
N SER A 219 67.30 -10.92 22.45
CA SER A 219 66.46 -11.11 23.65
C SER A 219 64.98 -10.69 23.63
N ARG A 220 64.11 -11.70 23.46
CA ARG A 220 62.91 -12.00 24.29
C ARG A 220 62.39 -13.41 23.93
N SER A 221 62.64 -14.41 24.77
CA SER A 221 61.88 -14.78 25.99
C SER A 221 60.53 -15.43 25.69
N THR A 222 60.50 -16.77 25.73
CA THR A 222 59.34 -17.61 25.39
C THR A 222 58.22 -17.54 26.43
N VAL A 223 56.99 -17.24 25.99
CA VAL A 223 55.75 -17.54 26.74
C VAL A 223 54.73 -18.11 25.74
N ARG A 224 53.95 -19.13 26.15
CA ARG A 224 52.97 -19.82 25.30
C ARG A 224 51.58 -19.17 25.39
N PRO A 225 50.76 -19.21 24.32
CA PRO A 225 49.38 -18.71 24.34
C PRO A 225 48.41 -19.71 24.97
N VAL A 226 47.53 -19.23 25.86
CA VAL A 226 46.31 -19.93 26.33
C VAL A 226 45.23 -18.88 26.62
N ALA A 227 44.23 -18.71 25.74
CA ALA A 227 42.96 -18.01 26.03
C ALA A 227 41.92 -18.00 24.86
N ILE A 228 41.86 -19.01 23.98
CA ILE A 228 40.77 -19.11 22.98
C ILE A 228 40.11 -20.48 23.12
N GLY A 229 39.01 -20.54 23.89
CA GLY A 229 38.29 -21.79 24.15
C GLY A 229 37.00 -21.63 24.96
N ALA A 230 36.92 -20.66 25.88
CA ALA A 230 35.73 -20.46 26.72
C ALA A 230 34.48 -19.99 25.94
N GLY A 231 34.64 -19.11 24.95
CA GLY A 231 33.51 -18.47 24.26
C GLY A 231 32.61 -19.45 23.49
N VAL A 232 33.19 -20.46 22.83
CA VAL A 232 32.44 -21.41 21.99
C VAL A 232 31.51 -22.30 22.83
N LEU A 233 31.96 -22.72 24.02
CA LEU A 233 31.16 -23.56 24.92
C LEU A 233 29.94 -22.83 25.50
N ILE A 234 30.05 -21.52 25.75
CA ILE A 234 28.93 -20.71 26.28
C ILE A 234 27.81 -20.61 25.22
N VAL A 235 28.17 -20.34 23.96
CA VAL A 235 27.18 -20.26 22.86
C VAL A 235 26.46 -21.60 22.66
N ALA A 236 27.20 -22.72 22.69
CA ALA A 236 26.60 -24.05 22.56
C ALA A 236 25.60 -24.37 23.69
N ALA A 237 25.91 -23.99 24.94
CA ALA A 237 25.02 -24.21 26.08
C ALA A 237 23.70 -23.43 25.97
N VAL A 238 23.75 -22.18 25.50
CA VAL A 238 22.55 -21.33 25.32
C VAL A 238 21.62 -21.90 24.23
N VAL A 239 22.17 -22.39 23.12
CA VAL A 239 21.37 -23.00 22.04
C VAL A 239 20.68 -24.29 22.50
N ILE A 240 21.37 -25.13 23.28
CA ILE A 240 20.78 -26.36 23.85
C ILE A 240 19.66 -26.03 24.84
N TYR A 241 19.84 -25.01 25.69
CA TYR A 241 18.81 -24.59 26.65
C TYR A 241 17.53 -24.14 25.94
N LEU A 242 17.64 -23.26 24.93
CA LEU A 242 16.51 -22.80 24.11
C LEU A 242 15.76 -23.94 23.41
N ALA A 243 16.50 -24.93 22.88
CA ALA A 243 15.90 -26.09 22.21
C ALA A 243 15.07 -26.96 23.17
N VAL A 244 15.46 -27.08 24.44
CA VAL A 244 14.72 -27.84 25.46
C VAL A 244 13.48 -27.06 25.93
N SER A 245 13.60 -25.75 26.19
CA SER A 245 12.49 -24.92 26.69
C SER A 245 11.29 -24.82 25.74
N LEU A 246 11.49 -24.99 24.43
CA LEU A 246 10.43 -24.96 23.42
C LEU A 246 9.79 -26.34 23.14
N GLY A 247 10.29 -27.42 23.74
CA GLY A 247 9.91 -28.79 23.39
C GLY A 247 8.67 -29.36 24.10
N THR A 248 8.12 -28.71 25.13
CA THR A 248 7.17 -29.32 26.07
C THR A 248 5.83 -28.57 26.18
N SER A 249 5.05 -28.49 25.11
CA SER A 249 3.66 -27.96 25.13
C SER A 249 2.79 -28.51 23.98
N SER A 250 2.47 -29.80 24.04
CA SER A 250 1.59 -30.48 23.06
C SER A 250 0.70 -31.54 23.72
N THR A 251 -0.09 -31.13 24.73
CA THR A 251 -1.03 -32.02 25.44
C THR A 251 -2.24 -32.37 24.56
N THR A 252 -2.26 -33.60 24.05
CA THR A 252 -3.30 -34.13 23.16
C THR A 252 -4.68 -34.20 23.83
N HIS A 253 -5.63 -33.36 23.40
CA HIS A 253 -7.03 -33.52 23.80
C HIS A 253 -7.70 -34.66 23.00
N ARG A 254 -8.04 -35.74 23.70
CA ARG A 254 -8.56 -36.99 23.13
C ARG A 254 -10.09 -37.04 23.26
N SER A 255 -10.82 -36.71 22.20
CA SER A 255 -12.28 -36.94 22.16
C SER A 255 -12.58 -38.44 22.19
N GLN A 256 -13.33 -38.89 23.20
CA GLN A 256 -13.95 -40.22 23.22
C GLN A 256 -15.41 -40.11 22.78
N ALA A 257 -15.90 -41.14 22.09
CA ALA A 257 -17.31 -41.29 21.72
C ALA A 257 -17.82 -42.69 22.17
N LEU A 258 -18.88 -42.69 22.97
CA LEU A 258 -19.66 -43.85 23.44
C LEU A 258 -20.97 -43.23 24.00
N VAL A 259 -22.15 -43.33 23.37
CA VAL A 259 -23.01 -44.48 23.01
C VAL A 259 -23.82 -45.00 24.21
N ALA A 260 -25.12 -45.27 23.98
CA ALA A 260 -26.16 -45.88 24.86
C ALA A 260 -26.78 -45.01 25.99
N GLU A 261 -28.05 -45.17 26.45
CA GLU A 261 -29.26 -45.81 25.86
C GLU A 261 -30.59 -45.49 26.66
N VAL A 262 -31.70 -45.21 25.96
CA VAL A 262 -33.17 -45.46 26.27
C VAL A 262 -33.82 -45.15 27.66
N LYS A 263 -34.72 -44.12 27.68
CA LYS A 263 -36.21 -44.17 27.96
C LYS A 263 -36.70 -44.65 29.38
N PRO A 264 -38.02 -44.68 29.76
CA PRO A 264 -39.25 -44.12 29.13
C PRO A 264 -40.32 -43.47 30.09
N THR A 265 -41.48 -43.08 29.51
CA THR A 265 -42.86 -43.15 30.09
C THR A 265 -43.32 -42.10 31.13
N THR A 266 -44.50 -41.43 31.04
CA THR A 266 -45.51 -41.14 29.97
C THR A 266 -46.26 -39.82 30.40
N SER A 267 -47.54 -39.41 30.20
CA SER A 267 -48.84 -40.00 29.77
C SER A 267 -49.87 -38.94 29.31
N GLY A 268 -50.64 -39.25 28.24
CA GLY A 268 -51.95 -38.64 27.95
C GLY A 268 -51.95 -37.19 27.42
N THR A 269 -53.09 -36.49 27.32
CA THR A 269 -54.53 -36.85 27.14
C THR A 269 -55.31 -35.53 26.99
N ALA A 270 -56.32 -35.33 26.13
CA ALA A 270 -56.97 -36.17 25.11
C ALA A 270 -56.68 -35.58 23.70
N GLN A 271 -57.53 -35.50 22.65
CA GLN A 271 -58.91 -35.94 22.41
C GLN A 271 -59.07 -36.56 20.99
N GLN A 272 -60.16 -36.32 20.25
CA GLN A 272 -60.64 -37.28 19.23
C GLN A 272 -60.84 -36.75 17.80
N LYS A 273 -60.23 -37.51 16.87
CA LYS A 273 -60.61 -37.89 15.47
C LYS A 273 -62.14 -37.95 15.23
N PRO A 274 -62.74 -37.57 14.05
CA PRO A 274 -62.48 -38.16 12.71
C PRO A 274 -62.65 -37.22 11.47
N ALA A 275 -62.72 -37.67 10.20
CA ALA A 275 -61.78 -38.49 9.39
C ALA A 275 -62.27 -38.62 7.90
N SER A 276 -61.43 -38.22 6.92
CA SER A 276 -61.48 -38.59 5.46
C SER A 276 -62.66 -38.07 4.59
N PRO A 277 -62.63 -38.12 3.23
CA PRO A 277 -61.56 -38.43 2.26
C PRO A 277 -61.27 -37.29 1.20
N PRO A 278 -60.38 -37.47 0.19
CA PRO A 278 -59.95 -36.43 -0.78
C PRO A 278 -60.38 -36.76 -2.26
N PRO A 279 -59.86 -36.10 -3.33
CA PRO A 279 -59.50 -34.69 -3.57
C PRO A 279 -60.26 -34.06 -4.78
N ALA A 280 -60.02 -32.78 -5.11
CA ALA A 280 -60.43 -32.17 -6.38
C ALA A 280 -59.27 -31.33 -6.98
N PRO A 281 -58.98 -31.41 -8.31
CA PRO A 281 -57.87 -30.68 -8.94
C PRO A 281 -58.26 -29.26 -9.35
N ALA A 282 -57.32 -28.32 -9.16
CA ALA A 282 -57.37 -26.93 -9.60
C ALA A 282 -55.95 -26.49 -10.03
N PRO A 283 -55.80 -25.52 -10.95
CA PRO A 283 -54.90 -25.73 -12.09
C PRO A 283 -53.42 -25.43 -11.89
N GLU A 284 -52.61 -25.87 -12.87
CA GLU A 284 -51.25 -25.40 -13.09
C GLU A 284 -51.22 -23.88 -13.28
N THR A 285 -50.76 -23.17 -12.26
CA THR A 285 -50.33 -21.77 -12.42
C THR A 285 -48.95 -21.79 -13.09
N LEU A 286 -48.85 -21.13 -14.24
CA LEU A 286 -47.62 -21.06 -15.05
C LEU A 286 -46.40 -20.61 -14.23
N PRO A 287 -45.20 -21.13 -14.51
CA PRO A 287 -43.98 -20.68 -13.84
C PRO A 287 -43.76 -19.17 -14.10
N PRO A 288 -43.31 -18.40 -13.10
CA PRO A 288 -43.02 -16.98 -13.29
C PRO A 288 -41.94 -16.81 -14.37
N ALA A 289 -42.17 -15.89 -15.30
CA ALA A 289 -41.25 -15.61 -16.38
C ALA A 289 -39.85 -15.25 -15.85
N ALA A 290 -38.81 -15.72 -16.53
CA ALA A 290 -37.44 -15.38 -16.18
C ALA A 290 -37.25 -13.85 -16.17
N PRO A 291 -36.53 -13.28 -15.18
CA PRO A 291 -36.26 -11.84 -15.16
C PRO A 291 -35.54 -11.46 -16.46
N ALA A 292 -36.03 -10.41 -17.12
CA ALA A 292 -35.49 -9.99 -18.41
C ALA A 292 -33.99 -9.70 -18.29
N ILE A 293 -33.21 -10.23 -19.23
CA ILE A 293 -31.77 -9.97 -19.32
C ILE A 293 -31.59 -8.46 -19.50
N ALA A 294 -31.06 -7.79 -18.47
CA ALA A 294 -30.74 -6.38 -18.56
C ALA A 294 -29.75 -6.16 -19.73
N PRO A 295 -29.92 -5.10 -20.53
CA PRO A 295 -29.05 -4.86 -21.68
C PRO A 295 -27.58 -4.82 -21.22
N ALA A 296 -26.72 -5.52 -21.97
CA ALA A 296 -25.31 -5.60 -21.66
C ALA A 296 -24.74 -4.18 -21.50
N GLN A 297 -24.24 -3.86 -20.29
CA GLN A 297 -23.67 -2.55 -20.02
C GLN A 297 -22.51 -2.33 -20.99
N ALA A 298 -22.55 -1.22 -21.73
CA ALA A 298 -21.50 -0.89 -22.67
C ALA A 298 -20.15 -0.88 -21.95
N LEU A 299 -19.15 -1.52 -22.57
CA LEU A 299 -17.79 -1.57 -22.03
C LEU A 299 -17.32 -0.16 -21.70
N PRO A 300 -16.62 0.05 -20.56
CA PRO A 300 -16.17 1.39 -20.17
C PRO A 300 -15.25 1.93 -21.27
N ALA A 301 -15.67 3.03 -21.89
CA ALA A 301 -14.86 3.73 -22.88
C ALA A 301 -13.48 4.01 -22.27
N GLY A 302 -12.41 3.60 -22.98
CA GLY A 302 -11.06 3.60 -22.43
C GLY A 302 -10.63 5.00 -21.97
N MET A 303 -9.84 5.06 -20.90
CA MET A 303 -9.44 6.33 -20.30
C MET A 303 -8.50 7.12 -21.20
N THR A 304 -8.82 8.37 -21.49
CA THR A 304 -7.87 9.30 -22.14
C THR A 304 -6.86 9.85 -21.13
N GLU A 305 -7.28 10.11 -19.89
CA GLU A 305 -6.42 10.69 -18.85
C GLU A 305 -5.58 9.64 -18.10
N LEU A 306 -4.42 10.06 -17.60
CA LEU A 306 -3.51 9.23 -16.82
C LEU A 306 -4.02 9.11 -15.35
N PRO A 307 -4.25 7.88 -14.82
CA PRO A 307 -4.68 7.70 -13.43
C PRO A 307 -3.73 8.33 -12.40
N PRO A 308 -4.23 8.90 -11.30
CA PRO A 308 -3.42 9.69 -10.37
C PRO A 308 -2.42 8.87 -9.55
N PHE A 309 -2.51 7.53 -9.52
CA PHE A 309 -1.48 6.67 -8.95
C PHE A 309 -0.18 6.62 -9.77
N ILE A 310 -0.20 7.03 -11.05
CA ILE A 310 0.98 7.08 -11.90
C ILE A 310 1.66 8.45 -11.74
N PRO A 311 2.97 8.52 -11.45
CA PRO A 311 3.68 9.79 -11.31
C PRO A 311 3.53 10.65 -12.57
N ARG A 312 2.99 11.86 -12.42
CA ARG A 312 2.88 12.87 -13.50
C ARG A 312 4.23 13.48 -13.92
N GLN A 313 5.34 12.90 -13.46
CA GLN A 313 6.68 13.25 -13.91
C GLN A 313 6.82 12.91 -15.40
N LYS A 314 7.69 13.64 -16.10
CA LYS A 314 7.81 13.56 -17.56
C LYS A 314 8.16 12.12 -18.00
N PRO A 315 7.39 11.49 -18.91
CA PRO A 315 7.63 10.11 -19.32
C PRO A 315 8.98 9.96 -20.01
N ASP A 316 9.58 8.78 -19.85
CA ASP A 316 10.83 8.38 -20.49
C ASP A 316 10.64 8.22 -22.00
N ARG A 317 11.01 9.27 -22.73
CA ARG A 317 10.95 9.29 -24.20
C ARG A 317 11.82 8.23 -24.84
N ALA A 318 13.01 7.94 -24.29
CA ALA A 318 13.91 6.94 -24.88
C ALA A 318 13.35 5.51 -24.81
N TYR A 319 12.36 5.26 -23.93
CA TYR A 319 11.54 4.05 -23.98
C TYR A 319 10.46 4.12 -25.08
N GLY A 320 9.68 5.21 -25.13
CA GLY A 320 8.59 5.35 -26.11
C GLY A 320 9.04 5.43 -27.56
N ASP A 321 10.18 6.08 -27.82
CA ASP A 321 10.83 6.16 -29.14
C ASP A 321 11.24 4.75 -29.66
N LYS A 322 11.44 3.79 -28.74
CA LYS A 322 11.72 2.37 -29.05
C LYS A 322 10.49 1.47 -29.02
N ASN A 323 9.39 1.90 -28.41
CA ASN A 323 8.18 1.12 -28.18
C ASN A 323 6.95 1.95 -28.59
N PRO A 324 6.62 2.04 -29.89
CA PRO A 324 5.50 2.85 -30.37
C PRO A 324 4.18 2.55 -29.62
N GLY A 325 3.50 3.61 -29.20
CA GLY A 325 2.27 3.53 -28.39
C GLY A 325 2.50 3.28 -26.90
N TRP A 326 3.72 3.00 -26.43
CA TRP A 326 4.02 2.81 -25.01
C TRP A 326 4.72 4.02 -24.37
N GLU A 327 4.18 4.49 -23.26
CA GLU A 327 4.79 5.47 -22.38
C GLU A 327 5.36 4.76 -21.14
N ARG A 328 6.58 5.14 -20.71
CA ARG A 328 7.16 4.67 -19.44
C ARG A 328 7.22 5.81 -18.43
N TYR A 329 6.73 5.53 -17.22
CA TYR A 329 6.79 6.39 -16.04
C TYR A 329 7.54 5.67 -14.92
N LEU A 330 8.51 6.35 -14.31
CA LEU A 330 9.31 5.80 -13.21
C LEU A 330 8.85 6.43 -11.89
N GLY A 331 8.37 5.61 -10.96
CA GLY A 331 8.23 5.97 -9.55
C GLY A 331 9.42 5.45 -8.74
N ALA A 332 9.51 5.89 -7.48
CA ALA A 332 10.62 5.53 -6.58
C ALA A 332 10.81 4.01 -6.38
N ARG A 333 9.73 3.23 -6.42
CA ARG A 333 9.73 1.77 -6.19
C ARG A 333 9.04 0.94 -7.28
N THR A 334 8.38 1.60 -8.22
CA THR A 334 7.49 0.96 -9.20
C THR A 334 7.68 1.60 -10.57
N GLU A 335 7.81 0.79 -11.62
CA GLU A 335 7.76 1.22 -13.00
C GLU A 335 6.35 1.01 -13.56
N PHE A 336 5.81 2.03 -14.21
CA PHE A 336 4.52 1.98 -14.88
C PHE A 336 4.72 2.11 -16.39
N LYS A 337 4.10 1.22 -17.14
CA LYS A 337 4.06 1.26 -18.61
C LYS A 337 2.62 1.39 -19.07
N VAL A 338 2.33 2.41 -19.86
CA VAL A 338 0.99 2.75 -20.32
C VAL A 338 0.95 2.57 -21.84
N TYR A 339 0.07 1.72 -22.33
CA TYR A 339 -0.17 1.56 -23.77
C TYR A 339 -1.35 2.43 -24.20
N ARG A 340 -1.10 3.31 -25.17
CA ARG A 340 -2.07 4.22 -25.78
C ARG A 340 -2.25 3.93 -27.25
N GLU A 341 -3.50 3.94 -27.68
CA GLU A 341 -3.91 3.81 -29.08
C GLU A 341 -4.97 4.87 -29.38
N ALA A 342 -4.79 5.65 -30.45
CA ALA A 342 -5.61 6.83 -30.76
C ALA A 342 -5.79 7.82 -29.57
N GLY A 343 -4.82 7.88 -28.65
CA GLY A 343 -4.85 8.69 -27.42
C GLY A 343 -5.51 8.00 -26.20
N VAL A 344 -6.27 6.93 -26.44
CA VAL A 344 -6.97 6.15 -25.42
C VAL A 344 -6.04 5.13 -24.77
N ILE A 345 -6.03 5.04 -23.44
CA ILE A 345 -5.30 4.01 -22.71
C ILE A 345 -5.99 2.65 -22.91
N LYS A 346 -5.30 1.72 -23.57
CA LYS A 346 -5.74 0.33 -23.80
C LYS A 346 -5.15 -0.65 -22.78
N ALA A 347 -3.98 -0.36 -22.20
CA ALA A 347 -3.45 -1.14 -21.09
C ALA A 347 -2.55 -0.31 -20.14
N ILE A 348 -2.50 -0.72 -18.87
CA ILE A 348 -1.52 -0.25 -17.89
C ILE A 348 -0.86 -1.46 -17.22
N GLN A 349 0.47 -1.50 -17.30
CA GLN A 349 1.33 -2.44 -16.57
C GLN A 349 2.03 -1.70 -15.42
N SER A 350 2.13 -2.37 -14.27
CA SER A 350 2.80 -1.90 -13.07
C SER A 350 3.79 -2.97 -12.61
N ILE A 351 5.05 -2.60 -12.33
CA ILE A 351 6.17 -3.52 -12.04
C ILE A 351 6.93 -3.06 -10.79
N ASP A 352 7.09 -3.94 -9.80
CA ASP A 352 7.94 -3.69 -8.63
C ASP A 352 9.43 -3.68 -9.02
N ARG A 353 10.10 -2.56 -8.73
CA ARG A 353 11.56 -2.40 -8.85
C ARG A 353 12.29 -2.51 -7.51
N SER A 354 11.57 -2.60 -6.39
CA SER A 354 12.13 -2.62 -5.04
C SER A 354 12.43 -4.02 -4.50
N GLY A 355 12.04 -5.09 -5.20
CA GLY A 355 12.27 -6.48 -4.77
C GLY A 355 11.36 -6.97 -3.64
N VAL A 356 10.63 -6.07 -2.97
CA VAL A 356 9.64 -6.41 -1.92
C VAL A 356 8.31 -6.88 -2.51
N GLY A 357 7.92 -6.37 -3.67
CA GLY A 357 6.65 -6.65 -4.33
C GLY A 357 5.60 -5.55 -4.12
N ILE A 358 4.62 -5.53 -5.02
CA ILE A 358 3.49 -4.60 -5.03
C ILE A 358 2.46 -5.04 -3.97
N PRO A 359 2.02 -4.15 -3.05
CA PRO A 359 0.92 -4.45 -2.13
C PRO A 359 -0.39 -4.73 -2.87
N GLU A 360 -1.17 -5.72 -2.43
CA GLU A 360 -2.47 -6.01 -3.06
C GLU A 360 -3.49 -4.88 -2.83
N SER A 361 -3.34 -4.11 -1.74
CA SER A 361 -4.07 -2.86 -1.50
C SER A 361 -3.82 -1.83 -2.61
N PHE A 362 -2.57 -1.61 -2.99
CA PHE A 362 -2.20 -0.71 -4.09
C PHE A 362 -2.79 -1.18 -5.42
N MET A 363 -2.70 -2.47 -5.75
CA MET A 363 -3.30 -3.03 -6.96
C MET A 363 -4.83 -2.82 -6.99
N ARG A 364 -5.53 -3.02 -5.86
CA ARG A 364 -6.98 -2.83 -5.76
C ARG A 364 -7.39 -1.36 -5.84
N GLY A 365 -6.59 -0.44 -5.27
CA GLY A 365 -6.80 1.01 -5.40
C GLY A 365 -6.56 1.50 -6.83
N ALA A 366 -5.51 1.01 -7.50
CA ALA A 366 -5.25 1.28 -8.91
C ALA A 366 -6.39 0.77 -9.80
N LEU A 367 -6.90 -0.44 -9.53
CA LEU A 367 -8.04 -1.03 -10.24
C LEU A 367 -9.32 -0.20 -10.06
N GLU A 368 -9.59 0.29 -8.85
CA GLU A 368 -10.71 1.21 -8.58
C GLU A 368 -10.57 2.53 -9.36
N GLN A 369 -9.40 3.17 -9.33
CA GLN A 369 -9.17 4.40 -10.09
C GLN A 369 -9.31 4.21 -11.60
N MET A 370 -9.03 3.00 -12.11
CA MET A 370 -9.16 2.66 -13.53
C MET A 370 -10.55 2.19 -13.97
N THR A 371 -11.31 1.51 -13.11
CA THR A 371 -12.55 0.80 -13.50
C THR A 371 -13.77 1.20 -12.69
N ARG A 372 -13.59 2.04 -11.65
CA ARG A 372 -14.54 2.32 -10.57
C ARG A 372 -14.93 1.08 -9.74
N VAL A 373 -14.15 -0.01 -9.83
CA VAL A 373 -14.43 -1.30 -9.18
C VAL A 373 -13.16 -1.85 -8.49
N ARG A 374 -13.25 -2.17 -7.19
CA ARG A 374 -12.16 -2.80 -6.39
C ARG A 374 -12.05 -4.32 -6.57
N GLN A 375 -13.05 -4.94 -7.19
CA GLN A 375 -13.27 -6.39 -7.17
C GLN A 375 -13.12 -7.02 -8.57
N PHE A 376 -12.47 -8.17 -8.60
CA PHE A 376 -12.22 -8.97 -9.79
C PHE A 376 -12.37 -10.45 -9.43
N SER A 377 -12.78 -11.24 -10.41
CA SER A 377 -12.75 -12.70 -10.34
C SER A 377 -11.50 -13.20 -11.04
N ILE A 378 -10.79 -14.16 -10.43
CA ILE A 378 -9.73 -14.91 -11.12
C ILE A 378 -10.37 -16.13 -11.77
N ASN A 379 -10.21 -16.23 -13.08
CA ASN A 379 -10.86 -17.24 -13.93
C ASN A 379 -9.88 -18.33 -14.37
N ASP A 380 -8.58 -18.02 -14.40
CA ASP A 380 -7.51 -18.93 -14.83
C ASP A 380 -6.21 -18.68 -14.04
N LYS A 381 -5.37 -19.71 -13.91
CA LYS A 381 -4.07 -19.67 -13.23
C LYS A 381 -3.03 -20.50 -13.97
N GLU A 382 -2.01 -19.84 -14.49
CA GLU A 382 -0.90 -20.42 -15.25
C GLU A 382 0.41 -20.31 -14.44
N THR A 383 1.42 -21.12 -14.76
CA THR A 383 2.79 -20.94 -14.23
C THR A 383 3.74 -20.79 -15.41
N LYS A 384 4.38 -19.63 -15.52
CA LYS A 384 5.20 -19.23 -16.67
C LYS A 384 6.60 -18.87 -16.19
N GLY A 385 7.54 -19.80 -16.37
CA GLY A 385 8.88 -19.71 -15.78
C GLY A 385 8.82 -19.69 -14.25
N SER A 386 9.48 -18.72 -13.64
CA SER A 386 9.52 -18.51 -12.18
C SER A 386 8.31 -17.75 -11.61
N PHE A 387 7.26 -17.51 -12.40
CA PHE A 387 6.09 -16.73 -11.98
C PHE A 387 4.78 -17.52 -12.09
N HIS A 388 3.92 -17.35 -11.09
CA HIS A 388 2.51 -17.75 -11.18
C HIS A 388 1.70 -16.57 -11.71
N VAL A 389 0.93 -16.81 -12.77
CA VAL A 389 0.14 -15.80 -13.48
C VAL A 389 -1.33 -16.06 -13.23
N GLU A 390 -1.99 -15.19 -12.48
CA GLU A 390 -3.43 -15.24 -12.22
C GLU A 390 -4.16 -14.34 -13.23
N LYS A 391 -5.07 -14.89 -14.04
CA LYS A 391 -5.84 -14.14 -15.05
C LYS A 391 -7.27 -13.94 -14.58
N GLY A 392 -7.80 -12.73 -14.72
CA GLY A 392 -9.12 -12.38 -14.21
C GLY A 392 -9.87 -11.29 -14.96
N THR A 393 -11.08 -11.03 -14.49
CA THR A 393 -12.03 -10.05 -15.05
C THR A 393 -12.69 -9.23 -13.95
N THR A 394 -12.84 -7.93 -14.19
CA THR A 394 -13.71 -7.05 -13.40
C THR A 394 -15.16 -7.16 -13.87
N THR A 395 -16.11 -6.71 -13.04
CA THR A 395 -17.51 -6.52 -13.49
C THR A 395 -17.65 -5.43 -14.55
N ALA A 396 -16.69 -4.49 -14.62
CA ALA A 396 -16.58 -3.48 -15.66
C ALA A 396 -15.95 -4.01 -16.98
N GLY A 397 -15.84 -5.32 -17.18
CA GLY A 397 -15.33 -5.93 -18.43
C GLY A 397 -13.81 -5.81 -18.67
N ALA A 398 -13.13 -4.88 -18.00
CA ALA A 398 -11.67 -4.79 -17.99
C ALA A 398 -11.05 -6.08 -17.42
N ARG A 399 -10.00 -6.57 -18.07
CA ARG A 399 -9.33 -7.84 -17.77
C ARG A 399 -7.99 -7.56 -17.06
N ILE A 400 -7.60 -8.45 -16.15
CA ILE A 400 -6.41 -8.30 -15.29
C ILE A 400 -5.50 -9.53 -15.36
N LEU A 401 -4.19 -9.31 -15.34
CA LEU A 401 -3.14 -10.31 -15.21
C LEU A 401 -2.28 -9.96 -13.98
N ILE A 402 -2.07 -10.91 -13.07
CA ILE A 402 -1.29 -10.71 -11.84
C ILE A 402 -0.12 -11.70 -11.83
N TYR A 403 1.11 -11.21 -11.75
CA TYR A 403 2.33 -12.01 -11.72
C TYR A 403 2.84 -12.09 -10.29
N ARG A 404 2.91 -13.30 -9.71
CA ARG A 404 3.40 -13.54 -8.35
C ARG A 404 4.65 -14.43 -8.34
N THR A 405 5.51 -14.23 -7.33
CA THR A 405 6.70 -15.07 -7.07
C THR A 405 6.39 -16.51 -6.66
N ALA A 406 5.23 -16.72 -6.05
CA ALA A 406 4.76 -18.00 -5.52
C ALA A 406 3.22 -18.01 -5.50
N PRO A 407 2.54 -19.16 -5.30
CA PRO A 407 1.10 -19.17 -5.08
C PRO A 407 0.77 -18.40 -3.78
N LYS A 408 -0.09 -17.37 -3.87
CA LYS A 408 -0.33 -16.36 -2.81
C LYS A 408 0.90 -15.53 -2.40
N GLY A 409 2.00 -15.59 -3.16
CA GLY A 409 3.22 -14.82 -2.92
C GLY A 409 3.10 -13.33 -3.29
N SER A 410 4.21 -12.62 -3.13
CA SER A 410 4.33 -11.20 -3.48
C SER A 410 4.04 -10.96 -4.97
N ILE A 411 3.28 -9.91 -5.26
CA ILE A 411 2.98 -9.48 -6.63
C ILE A 411 4.24 -8.79 -7.17
N ARG A 412 4.78 -9.27 -8.30
CA ARG A 412 5.93 -8.66 -9.00
C ARG A 412 5.48 -7.67 -10.05
N ALA A 413 4.41 -7.99 -10.75
CA ALA A 413 3.77 -7.09 -11.69
C ALA A 413 2.27 -7.35 -11.76
N PHE A 414 1.50 -6.35 -12.20
CA PHE A 414 0.14 -6.57 -12.70
C PHE A 414 -0.09 -5.78 -13.98
N VAL A 415 -1.01 -6.26 -14.82
CA VAL A 415 -1.47 -5.60 -16.04
C VAL A 415 -2.98 -5.54 -16.03
N VAL A 416 -3.55 -4.36 -16.26
CA VAL A 416 -4.98 -4.18 -16.53
C VAL A 416 -5.13 -3.74 -17.99
N TYR A 417 -6.03 -4.38 -18.73
CA TYR A 417 -6.31 -4.02 -20.12
C TYR A 417 -7.81 -3.89 -20.40
N PHE A 418 -8.11 -2.97 -21.31
CA PHE A 418 -9.45 -2.54 -21.70
C PHE A 418 -9.65 -3.00 -23.15
N PRO A 419 -10.67 -3.85 -23.43
CA PRO A 419 -10.95 -4.32 -24.79
C PRO A 419 -11.24 -3.17 -25.77
#